data_AF-A0A182RML2-F1
#
_entry.id   AF-A0A182RML2-F1
#
_cell.length_a   1.000
_cell.length_b   1.000
_cell.length_c   1.000
_cell.angle_alpha   90.00
_cell.angle_beta   90.00
_cell.angle_gamma   90.00
#
_symmetry.space_group_name_H-M   'P 1'
#
loop_
_entity.id
_entity.type
_entity.pdbx_description
1 polymer ?
#
loop_
_entity_poly.entity_id
_entity_poly.type
_entity_poly.pdbx_seq_one_letter_code
_entity_poly.pdbx_strand_id
1 'polypeptide(L)'
;MCVYMQFKMSSRTILLLSVLLTGYLSWSLAQPGSVYELLCRFRQAVENTNECKFGFFTNICKKQDCYRGPGEVCGDTLAASLRDGQCVSGLVCCNGKCNGCINGICNSELCQPSPISLRSHPHTMERRMDPLYMVFDYYNDEEFDYNNNVL
;
A
#
# COMPACT_ATOMS: atom_id res chain seq x y z
N MET A 1 -48.95 -20.55 -21.01
CA MET A 1 -49.79 -19.39 -20.66
C MET A 1 -48.86 -18.36 -20.03
N CYS A 2 -48.34 -17.41 -20.83
CA CYS A 2 -47.41 -16.38 -20.34
C CYS A 2 -48.22 -15.19 -19.84
N VAL A 3 -48.21 -14.97 -18.52
CA VAL A 3 -48.77 -13.77 -17.91
C VAL A 3 -47.78 -12.64 -18.16
N TYR A 4 -48.03 -11.85 -19.21
CA TYR A 4 -47.37 -10.56 -19.38
C TYR A 4 -47.92 -9.60 -18.33
N MET A 5 -47.13 -9.40 -17.27
CA MET A 5 -47.40 -8.41 -16.24
C MET A 5 -47.17 -7.01 -16.86
N GLN A 6 -48.25 -6.38 -17.31
CA GLN A 6 -48.25 -5.02 -17.84
C GLN A 6 -48.05 -4.02 -16.69
N PHE A 7 -46.80 -3.61 -16.44
CA PHE A 7 -46.49 -2.52 -15.52
C PHE A 7 -46.89 -1.18 -16.15
N LYS A 8 -48.06 -0.66 -15.77
CA LYS A 8 -48.50 0.69 -16.16
C LYS A 8 -47.82 1.73 -15.24
N MET A 9 -46.55 2.01 -15.49
CA MET A 9 -45.82 3.05 -14.77
C MET A 9 -46.04 4.43 -15.41
N SER A 10 -46.31 5.44 -14.58
CA SER A 10 -46.40 6.85 -15.00
C SER A 10 -45.01 7.39 -15.39
N SER A 11 -44.92 8.24 -16.42
CA SER A 11 -43.63 8.74 -16.94
C SER A 11 -42.80 9.47 -15.87
N ARG A 12 -43.46 10.11 -14.90
CA ARG A 12 -42.81 10.75 -13.74
C ARG A 12 -42.12 9.72 -12.83
N THR A 13 -42.72 8.55 -12.66
CA THR A 13 -42.16 7.46 -11.86
C THR A 13 -40.96 6.84 -12.57
N ILE A 14 -41.01 6.72 -13.89
CA ILE A 14 -39.89 6.21 -14.71
C ILE A 14 -38.69 7.15 -14.63
N LEU A 15 -38.93 8.47 -14.74
CA LEU A 15 -37.87 9.48 -14.62
C LEU A 15 -37.24 9.51 -13.22
N LEU A 16 -38.04 9.39 -12.16
CA LEU A 16 -37.51 9.29 -10.79
C LEU A 16 -36.67 8.03 -10.61
N LEU A 17 -37.14 6.89 -11.12
CA LEU A 17 -36.40 5.62 -11.07
C LEU A 17 -35.08 5.70 -11.83
N SER A 18 -35.03 6.32 -13.00
CA SER A 18 -33.79 6.43 -13.78
C SER A 18 -32.75 7.34 -13.11
N VAL A 19 -33.18 8.46 -12.52
CA VAL A 19 -32.29 9.36 -11.76
C VAL A 19 -31.75 8.66 -10.50
N LEU A 20 -32.60 7.92 -9.79
CA LEU A 20 -32.17 7.15 -8.62
C LEU A 20 -31.21 6.01 -9.00
N LEU A 21 -31.49 5.30 -10.10
CA LEU A 21 -30.61 4.23 -10.58
C LEU A 21 -29.26 4.78 -11.01
N THR A 22 -29.24 5.87 -11.77
CA THR A 22 -27.99 6.49 -12.24
C THR A 22 -27.18 7.01 -11.07
N GLY A 23 -27.79 7.73 -10.11
CA GLY A 23 -27.11 8.17 -8.90
C GLY A 23 -26.54 7.02 -8.06
N TYR A 24 -27.27 5.92 -7.91
CA TYR A 24 -26.80 4.74 -7.18
C TYR A 24 -25.63 4.02 -7.87
N LEU A 25 -25.69 3.90 -9.20
CA LEU A 25 -24.59 3.34 -9.99
C LEU A 25 -23.36 4.24 -9.92
N SER A 26 -23.53 5.55 -10.07
CA SER A 26 -22.43 6.53 -9.94
C SER A 26 -21.74 6.45 -8.57
N TRP A 27 -22.51 6.33 -7.49
CA TRP A 27 -21.96 6.19 -6.13
C TRP A 27 -21.20 4.88 -5.96
N SER A 28 -21.72 3.78 -6.50
CA SER A 28 -21.11 2.46 -6.39
C SER A 28 -19.81 2.36 -7.19
N LEU A 29 -19.71 3.05 -8.33
CA LEU A 29 -18.50 3.11 -9.16
C LEU A 29 -17.47 4.14 -8.65
N ALA A 30 -17.88 5.07 -7.79
CA ALA A 30 -17.01 6.11 -7.27
C ALA A 30 -16.16 5.65 -6.07
N GLN A 31 -16.17 4.37 -5.68
CA GLN A 31 -15.26 3.87 -4.65
C GLN A 31 -13.82 3.94 -5.18
N PRO A 32 -12.96 4.85 -4.67
CA PRO A 32 -11.56 4.80 -5.03
C PRO A 32 -11.00 3.52 -4.40
N GLY A 33 -10.63 2.56 -5.24
CA GLY A 33 -9.82 1.44 -4.77
C GLY A 33 -8.56 2.00 -4.12
N SER A 34 -8.17 1.46 -2.97
CA SER A 34 -6.95 1.92 -2.30
C SER A 34 -5.75 1.82 -3.25
N VAL A 35 -4.81 2.77 -3.18
CA VAL A 35 -3.59 2.75 -4.02
C VAL A 35 -2.85 1.41 -3.86
N TYR A 36 -2.88 0.85 -2.65
CA TYR A 36 -2.39 -0.48 -2.32
C TYR A 36 -3.02 -1.59 -3.18
N GLU A 37 -4.34 -1.61 -3.30
CA GLU A 37 -5.06 -2.63 -4.05
C GLU A 37 -4.71 -2.58 -5.55
N LEU A 38 -4.57 -1.37 -6.09
CA LEU A 38 -4.13 -1.18 -7.47
C LEU A 38 -2.70 -1.70 -7.68
N LEU A 39 -1.77 -1.33 -6.79
CA LEU A 39 -0.38 -1.80 -6.84
C LEU A 39 -0.30 -3.33 -6.75
N CYS A 40 -1.06 -3.94 -5.83
CA CYS A 40 -1.10 -5.39 -5.70
C CYS A 40 -1.68 -6.10 -6.92
N ARG A 41 -2.68 -5.52 -7.57
CA ARG A 41 -3.31 -6.09 -8.77
C ARG A 41 -2.33 -6.17 -9.93
N PHE A 42 -1.55 -5.12 -10.15
CA PHE A 42 -0.59 -5.04 -11.26
C PHE A 42 0.77 -5.67 -10.97
N ARG A 43 1.11 -5.93 -9.71
CA ARG A 43 2.38 -6.58 -9.37
C ARG A 43 2.43 -8.02 -9.85
N GLN A 44 3.50 -8.40 -10.54
CA GLN A 44 3.73 -9.79 -10.93
C GLN A 44 4.46 -10.52 -9.80
N ALA A 45 4.08 -11.78 -9.58
CA ALA A 45 4.84 -12.65 -8.70
C ALA A 45 6.08 -13.15 -9.46
N VAL A 46 7.19 -13.33 -8.75
CA VAL A 46 8.36 -14.02 -9.32
C VAL A 46 7.97 -15.47 -9.59
N GLU A 47 8.13 -15.93 -10.84
CA GLU A 47 7.77 -17.30 -11.24
C GLU A 47 8.72 -18.34 -10.63
N ASN A 48 10.03 -18.04 -10.61
CA ASN A 48 11.07 -18.93 -10.09
C ASN A 48 11.83 -18.29 -8.93
N THR A 49 11.51 -18.70 -7.71
CA THR A 49 12.18 -18.18 -6.50
C THR A 49 13.66 -18.56 -6.40
N ASN A 50 14.11 -19.58 -7.14
CA ASN A 50 15.51 -20.00 -7.21
C ASN A 50 16.41 -18.96 -7.90
N GLU A 51 15.84 -18.04 -8.68
CA GLU A 51 16.58 -16.95 -9.32
C GLU A 51 16.90 -15.82 -8.33
N CYS A 52 16.27 -15.82 -7.15
CA CYS A 52 16.51 -14.81 -6.13
C CYS A 52 17.86 -15.02 -5.43
N LYS A 53 18.86 -14.24 -5.84
CA LYS A 53 20.25 -14.28 -5.33
C LYS A 53 20.36 -14.20 -3.79
N PHE A 54 19.45 -13.48 -3.14
CA PHE A 54 19.45 -13.25 -1.69
C PHE A 54 18.26 -13.91 -0.98
N GLY A 55 17.61 -14.86 -1.65
CA GLY A 55 16.39 -15.50 -1.17
C GLY A 55 15.12 -14.73 -1.52
N PHE A 56 13.98 -15.26 -1.11
CA PHE A 56 12.66 -14.76 -1.46
C PHE A 56 11.77 -14.59 -0.23
N PHE A 57 10.72 -13.80 -0.38
CA PHE A 57 9.70 -13.59 0.64
C PHE A 57 8.32 -13.43 0.02
N THR A 58 7.29 -13.65 0.83
CA THR A 58 5.91 -13.36 0.45
C THR A 58 5.57 -11.93 0.86
N ASN A 59 5.29 -11.09 -0.12
CA ASN A 59 4.93 -9.70 0.12
C ASN A 59 3.49 -9.57 0.67
N ILE A 60 3.12 -8.36 1.04
CA ILE A 60 1.77 -8.03 1.56
C ILE A 60 0.64 -8.31 0.56
N CYS A 61 0.92 -8.30 -0.75
CA CYS A 61 -0.01 -8.73 -1.79
C CYS A 61 -0.16 -10.26 -1.90
N LYS A 62 0.45 -11.04 -0.98
CA LYS A 62 0.51 -12.51 -1.00
C LYS A 62 1.20 -13.09 -2.24
N LYS A 63 2.11 -12.34 -2.85
CA LYS A 63 2.91 -12.77 -4.01
C LYS A 63 4.36 -12.99 -3.60
N GLN A 64 5.04 -13.94 -4.24
CA GLN A 64 6.46 -14.17 -4.02
C GLN A 64 7.30 -13.07 -4.68
N ASP A 65 8.33 -12.62 -3.99
CA ASP A 65 9.26 -11.60 -4.44
C ASP A 65 10.68 -11.87 -3.93
N CYS A 66 11.68 -11.33 -4.62
CA CYS A 66 13.09 -11.50 -4.25
C CYS A 66 13.56 -10.43 -3.28
N TYR A 67 14.39 -10.80 -2.31
CA TYR A 67 15.10 -9.82 -1.50
C TYR A 67 16.15 -9.05 -2.32
N ARG A 68 16.34 -7.79 -1.96
CA ARG A 68 17.35 -6.89 -2.52
C ARG A 68 18.67 -6.96 -1.77
N GLY A 69 19.77 -6.97 -2.51
CA GLY A 69 21.14 -7.00 -1.98
C GLY A 69 21.76 -5.63 -1.76
N PRO A 70 23.00 -5.56 -1.26
CA PRO A 70 23.69 -4.30 -1.00
C PRO A 70 23.82 -3.45 -2.26
N GLY A 71 23.44 -2.19 -2.19
CA GLY A 71 23.47 -1.23 -3.31
C GLY A 71 22.29 -1.35 -4.28
N GLU A 72 21.45 -2.37 -4.15
CA GLU A 72 20.24 -2.49 -4.97
C GLU A 72 19.15 -1.54 -4.48
N VAL A 73 18.27 -1.16 -5.42
CA VAL A 73 17.18 -0.23 -5.15
C VAL A 73 16.15 -0.87 -4.21
N CYS A 74 15.67 -0.09 -3.24
CA CYS A 74 14.69 -0.51 -2.26
C CYS A 74 13.74 0.65 -1.90
N GLY A 75 12.62 0.30 -1.28
CA GLY A 75 11.71 1.28 -0.71
C GLY A 75 11.71 1.26 0.82
N ASP A 76 11.71 2.44 1.41
CA ASP A 76 11.70 2.71 2.86
C ASP A 76 10.29 2.74 3.46
N THR A 77 9.27 3.04 2.66
CA THR A 77 7.85 3.00 3.01
C THR A 77 7.16 1.77 2.43
N LEU A 78 6.02 1.36 2.99
CA LEU A 78 5.28 0.18 2.51
C LEU A 78 4.90 0.24 1.02
N ALA A 79 4.49 1.41 0.53
CA ALA A 79 4.21 1.63 -0.89
C ALA A 79 5.48 1.62 -1.75
N ALA A 80 6.60 2.16 -1.24
CA ALA A 80 7.87 2.11 -1.94
C ALA A 80 8.45 0.69 -1.95
N SER A 81 8.39 -0.08 -0.85
CA SER A 81 8.81 -1.49 -0.82
C SER A 81 7.95 -2.34 -1.76
N LEU A 82 6.70 -1.94 -1.97
CA LEU A 82 5.82 -2.54 -2.96
C LEU A 82 6.27 -2.29 -4.41
N ARG A 83 6.93 -1.17 -4.68
CA ARG A 83 7.38 -0.80 -6.03
C ARG A 83 8.82 -1.24 -6.29
N ASP A 84 9.68 -0.97 -5.33
CA ASP A 84 11.14 -0.99 -5.49
C ASP A 84 11.74 -2.27 -4.84
N GLY A 85 11.06 -2.85 -3.85
CA GLY A 85 11.44 -4.09 -3.17
C GLY A 85 11.96 -3.87 -1.76
N GLN A 86 12.22 -4.99 -1.07
CA GLN A 86 12.69 -5.01 0.30
C GLN A 86 14.10 -5.59 0.38
N CYS A 87 14.95 -4.99 1.21
CA CYS A 87 16.30 -5.48 1.45
C CYS A 87 16.30 -6.82 2.19
N VAL A 88 17.31 -7.65 1.92
CA VAL A 88 17.54 -8.88 2.68
C VAL A 88 17.85 -8.57 4.15
N SER A 89 17.49 -9.50 5.04
CA SER A 89 17.78 -9.41 6.47
C SER A 89 19.24 -9.04 6.74
N GLY A 90 19.44 -8.00 7.56
CA GLY A 90 20.76 -7.45 7.89
C GLY A 90 21.16 -6.21 7.07
N LEU A 91 20.35 -5.81 6.09
CA LEU A 91 20.48 -4.54 5.36
C LEU A 91 19.33 -3.59 5.69
N VAL A 92 19.60 -2.29 5.61
CA VAL A 92 18.62 -1.21 5.83
C VAL A 92 18.43 -0.44 4.54
N CYS A 93 17.18 -0.15 4.18
CA CYS A 93 16.90 0.71 3.04
C CYS A 93 17.16 2.18 3.40
N CYS A 94 18.09 2.82 2.70
CA CYS A 94 18.44 4.24 2.88
C CYS A 94 18.64 4.90 1.52
N ASN A 95 18.10 6.10 1.33
CA ASN A 95 18.21 6.83 0.06
C ASN A 95 17.80 5.99 -1.16
N GLY A 96 16.81 5.11 -0.97
CA GLY A 96 16.34 4.18 -1.99
C GLY A 96 17.32 3.04 -2.33
N LYS A 97 18.34 2.77 -1.50
CA LYS A 97 19.27 1.64 -1.69
C LYS A 97 19.48 0.84 -0.41
N CYS A 98 19.77 -0.45 -0.56
CA CYS A 98 20.10 -1.29 0.58
C CYS A 98 21.54 -1.02 1.06
N ASN A 99 21.65 -0.57 2.31
CA ASN A 99 22.91 -0.27 2.97
C ASN A 99 23.21 -1.29 4.07
N GLY A 100 24.50 -1.60 4.25
CA GLY A 100 24.99 -2.64 5.15
C GLY A 100 25.89 -3.64 4.41
N CYS A 101 26.22 -4.72 5.11
CA CYS A 101 27.12 -5.75 4.59
C CYS A 101 26.50 -7.13 4.75
N ILE A 102 26.53 -7.92 3.67
CA ILE A 102 26.22 -9.36 3.74
C ILE A 102 27.33 -10.13 3.03
N ASN A 103 27.81 -11.21 3.64
CA ASN A 103 28.83 -12.09 3.06
C ASN A 103 30.06 -11.35 2.47
N GLY A 104 30.49 -10.26 3.13
CA GLY A 104 31.64 -9.44 2.70
C GLY A 104 31.36 -8.43 1.58
N ILE A 105 30.15 -8.40 1.02
CA ILE A 105 29.71 -7.38 0.07
C ILE A 105 29.04 -6.25 0.85
N CYS A 106 29.61 -5.05 0.77
CA CYS A 106 29.17 -3.89 1.54
C CYS A 106 28.72 -2.76 0.63
N ASN A 107 27.60 -2.13 0.99
CA ASN A 107 27.26 -0.80 0.53
C ASN A 107 27.16 0.11 1.75
N SER A 108 28.08 1.06 1.84
CA SER A 108 28.26 1.93 3.02
C SER A 108 28.11 3.41 2.63
N GLU A 109 27.02 3.71 1.90
CA GLU A 109 26.58 5.09 1.77
C GLU A 109 26.07 5.59 3.13
N LEU A 110 26.43 6.83 3.48
CA LEU A 110 25.95 7.50 4.69
C LEU A 110 24.43 7.66 4.57
N CYS A 111 23.68 6.88 5.36
CA CYS A 111 22.26 7.14 5.58
C CYS A 111 22.15 8.48 6.32
N GLN A 112 21.95 9.57 5.59
CA GLN A 112 21.56 10.82 6.25
C GLN A 112 20.18 10.59 6.86
N PRO A 113 19.98 10.87 8.15
CA PRO A 113 18.63 10.86 8.71
C PRO A 113 17.82 11.86 7.89
N SER A 114 16.70 11.42 7.31
CA SER A 114 15.77 12.35 6.67
C SER A 114 15.39 13.41 7.71
N PRO A 115 15.34 14.71 7.36
CA PRO A 115 15.12 15.78 8.32
C PRO A 115 13.74 15.76 9.01
N ILE A 116 12.91 14.77 8.69
CA ILE A 116 11.56 14.57 9.25
C ILE A 116 11.58 13.55 10.40
N SER A 117 12.63 12.73 10.54
CA SER A 117 12.74 11.73 11.62
C SER A 117 13.47 12.27 12.84
N LEU A 118 12.89 13.29 13.47
CA LEU A 118 13.30 13.74 14.82
C LEU A 118 12.32 13.22 15.87
N ARG A 119 11.88 11.95 15.81
CA ARG A 119 11.05 11.37 16.87
C ARG A 119 10.98 9.84 16.89
N SER A 120 12.10 9.16 17.17
CA SER A 120 12.12 8.02 18.11
C SER A 120 13.51 7.40 18.22
N HIS A 121 13.88 7.10 19.45
CA HIS A 121 15.17 6.59 19.92
C HIS A 121 15.67 5.32 19.20
N PRO A 122 17.00 5.13 19.12
CA PRO A 122 17.60 3.91 18.59
C PRO A 122 17.37 2.75 19.58
N HIS A 123 17.21 1.54 19.06
CA HIS A 123 16.90 0.28 19.77
C HIS A 123 15.41 -0.02 20.04
N THR A 124 14.59 -0.06 18.98
CA THR A 124 13.44 -0.98 18.99
C THR A 124 13.73 -2.14 18.07
N MET A 125 14.13 -3.26 18.69
CA MET A 125 14.03 -4.60 18.13
C MET A 125 12.63 -4.75 17.53
N GLU A 126 12.58 -5.10 16.25
CA GLU A 126 11.38 -5.23 15.44
C GLU A 126 10.40 -6.20 16.12
N ARG A 127 9.48 -5.65 16.92
CA ARG A 127 8.36 -6.42 17.43
C ARG A 127 7.45 -6.62 16.23
N ARG A 128 7.31 -7.89 15.83
CA ARG A 128 6.29 -8.38 14.92
C ARG A 128 4.95 -7.71 15.27
N MET A 129 4.60 -6.65 14.53
CA MET A 129 3.37 -5.91 14.77
C MET A 129 2.21 -6.76 14.27
N ASP A 130 1.27 -7.03 15.16
CA ASP A 130 0.03 -7.71 14.80
C ASP A 130 -0.74 -6.88 13.76
N PRO A 131 -1.31 -7.51 12.72
CA PRO A 131 -1.95 -6.82 11.59
C PRO A 131 -3.18 -5.98 11.98
N LEU A 132 -3.67 -6.09 13.23
CA LEU A 132 -4.77 -5.29 13.75
C LEU A 132 -4.40 -3.82 14.01
N TYR A 133 -3.11 -3.47 14.15
CA TYR A 133 -2.71 -2.09 14.41
C TYR A 133 -2.84 -1.17 13.18
N MET A 134 -2.76 -1.71 11.95
CA MET A 134 -2.87 -0.93 10.71
C MET A 134 -4.28 -0.35 10.46
N VAL A 135 -5.31 -0.86 11.13
CA VAL A 135 -6.69 -0.37 10.95
C VAL A 135 -6.92 0.96 11.67
N PHE A 136 -6.15 1.24 12.74
CA PHE A 136 -6.38 2.42 13.57
C PHE A 136 -5.67 3.68 13.06
N ASP A 137 -4.49 3.57 12.44
CA ASP A 137 -3.79 4.75 11.91
C ASP A 137 -4.52 5.38 10.72
N TYR A 138 -5.20 4.58 9.90
CA TYR A 138 -5.96 5.09 8.74
C TYR A 138 -7.19 5.92 9.15
N TYR A 139 -7.69 5.79 10.38
CA TYR A 139 -8.82 6.57 10.88
C TYR A 139 -8.42 7.87 11.59
N ASN A 140 -7.13 8.05 11.93
CA ASN A 140 -6.67 9.21 12.69
C ASN A 140 -6.15 10.37 11.81
N ASP A 141 -5.96 10.16 10.50
CA ASP A 141 -5.46 11.19 9.58
C ASP A 141 -6.54 12.18 9.10
N GLU A 142 -7.83 11.97 9.40
CA GLU A 142 -8.92 12.85 8.94
C GLU A 142 -9.41 13.89 9.97
N GLU A 143 -8.77 14.06 11.14
CA GLU A 143 -9.29 14.95 12.21
C GLU A 143 -8.31 16.02 12.70
N PHE A 144 -7.43 16.53 11.83
CA PHE A 144 -6.60 17.70 12.13
C PHE A 144 -6.61 18.76 11.02
N ASP A 145 -7.79 19.35 10.78
CA ASP A 145 -7.86 20.71 10.27
C ASP A 145 -9.14 21.40 10.77
N TYR A 146 -9.01 22.27 11.77
CA TYR A 146 -9.76 23.52 11.99
C TYR A 146 -9.56 24.00 13.44
N ASN A 147 -8.56 24.88 13.65
CA ASN A 147 -8.69 26.08 14.49
C ASN A 147 -7.34 26.80 14.61
N ASN A 148 -7.03 27.64 13.61
CA ASN A 148 -6.12 28.76 13.77
C ASN A 148 -6.90 30.06 13.54
N ASN A 149 -7.65 30.46 14.55
CA ASN A 149 -8.06 31.84 14.77
C ASN A 149 -7.67 32.20 16.20
N VAL A 150 -6.43 32.67 16.37
CA VAL A 150 -6.02 33.42 17.56
C VAL A 150 -5.82 34.85 17.10
N LEU A 151 -6.75 35.69 17.55
CA LEU A 151 -6.67 37.14 17.59
C LEU A 151 -5.99 37.52 18.91
#